data_AF-A0A4U7D6X5-F1
#
_entry.id   AF-A0A4U7D6X5-F1
#
_cell.length_a   1.000
_cell.length_b   1.000
_cell.length_c   1.000
_cell.angle_alpha   90.00
_cell.angle_beta   90.00
_cell.angle_gamma   90.00
#
_symmetry.space_group_name_H-M   'P 1'
#
loop_
_entity.id
_entity.type
_entity.pdbx_description
1 polymer ?
#
loop_
_entity_poly.entity_id
_entity_poly.type
_entity_poly.pdbx_seq_one_letter_code
_entity_poly.pdbx_strand_id
1 'polypeptide(L)' 'MDPKTAELRQLAVRIVEEHEAAAVTPGIVVQRLAVEYDRDRGYSEVFDLLHELEDEGELVYHHGEYNEFAAPE' A
#
# COMPACT_ATOMS: atom_id res chain seq x y z
N MET A 1 -10.82 -14.07 6.27
CA MET A 1 -9.70 -13.14 6.53
C MET A 1 -9.58 -12.89 8.01
N ASP A 2 -8.36 -12.81 8.52
CA ASP A 2 -8.11 -12.30 9.86
C ASP A 2 -8.48 -10.81 9.90
N PRO A 3 -9.20 -10.33 10.94
CA PRO A 3 -9.62 -8.92 11.02
C PRO A 3 -8.43 -7.95 11.03
N LYS A 4 -7.24 -8.34 11.51
CA LYS A 4 -6.03 -7.50 11.47
C LYS A 4 -5.49 -7.33 10.05
N THR A 5 -5.64 -8.36 9.21
CA THR A 5 -5.26 -8.30 7.80
C THR A 5 -6.22 -7.40 7.02
N ALA A 6 -7.53 -7.48 7.30
CA ALA A 6 -8.51 -6.62 6.65
C ALA A 6 -8.29 -5.13 6.99
N GLU A 7 -7.96 -4.82 8.24
CA GLU A 7 -7.61 -3.45 8.65
C GLU A 7 -6.34 -2.96 7.94
N LEU A 8 -5.30 -3.80 7.86
CA LEU A 8 -4.05 -3.44 7.19
C LEU A 8 -4.24 -3.14 5.70
N ARG A 9 -5.07 -3.93 5.02
CA ARG A 9 -5.46 -3.71 3.61
C ARG A 9 -6.09 -2.33 3.43
N GLN A 10 -7.07 -1.99 4.27
CA GLN A 10 -7.75 -0.70 4.19
C GLN A 10 -6.80 0.48 4.42
N LEU A 11 -5.87 0.33 5.36
CA LEU A 11 -4.85 1.37 5.61
C LEU A 11 -3.89 1.53 4.43
N ALA A 12 -3.48 0.44 3.80
CA ALA A 12 -2.60 0.50 2.63
C ALA A 12 -3.28 1.22 1.45
N VAL A 13 -4.53 0.88 1.13
CA VAL A 13 -5.32 1.57 0.09
C VAL A 13 -5.46 3.05 0.42
N ARG A 14 -5.88 3.36 1.65
CA ARG A 14 -6.05 4.75 2.11
C ARG A 14 -4.75 5.56 1.99
N ILE A 15 -3.60 4.98 2.35
CA ILE A 15 -2.31 5.65 2.23
C ILE A 15 -2.01 5.99 0.76
N VAL A 16 -2.33 5.09 -0.17
CA VAL A 16 -2.14 5.30 -1.60
C VAL A 16 -3.09 6.39 -2.12
N GLU A 17 -4.37 6.34 -1.76
CA GLU A 17 -5.39 7.34 -2.16
C GLU A 17 -5.12 8.75 -1.61
N GLU A 18 -4.63 8.85 -0.38
CA GLU A 18 -4.37 10.14 0.28
C GLU A 18 -3.01 10.75 -0.10
N HIS A 19 -2.16 10.03 -0.83
CA HIS A 19 -0.85 10.56 -1.17
C HIS A 19 -0.95 11.65 -2.23
N GLU A 20 -0.26 12.78 -2.02
CA GLU A 20 -0.32 13.93 -2.94
C GLU A 20 0.28 13.62 -4.32
N ALA A 21 1.15 12.62 -4.42
CA ALA A 21 1.72 12.17 -5.68
C ALA A 21 0.82 11.13 -6.36
N ALA A 22 0.89 11.07 -7.70
CA ALA A 22 0.07 10.17 -8.51
C ALA A 22 0.30 8.68 -8.22
N ALA A 23 1.44 8.31 -7.62
CA ALA A 23 1.74 6.94 -7.23
C ALA A 23 2.66 6.93 -5.99
N VAL A 24 2.67 5.81 -5.28
CA VAL A 24 3.33 5.62 -3.99
C VAL A 24 4.23 4.39 -4.02
N THR A 25 5.43 4.50 -3.47
CA THR A 25 6.31 3.34 -3.31
C THR A 25 5.95 2.55 -2.04
N PRO A 26 6.21 1.23 -1.99
CA PRO A 26 6.01 0.42 -0.79
C PRO A 26 6.77 0.97 0.43
N GLY A 27 7.92 1.61 0.21
CA GLY A 27 8.68 2.27 1.28
C GLY A 27 7.92 3.40 1.96
N ILE A 28 7.17 4.21 1.20
CA ILE A 28 6.30 5.26 1.74
C ILE A 28 5.14 4.63 2.52
N VAL A 29 4.55 3.55 2.00
CA VAL A 29 3.47 2.85 2.70
C VAL A 29 3.94 2.28 4.04
N VAL A 30 5.11 1.62 4.08
CA VAL A 30 5.74 1.16 5.34
C VAL A 30 5.92 2.32 6.31
N GLN A 31 6.48 3.44 5.84
CA GLN A 31 6.75 4.60 6.69
C GLN A 31 5.45 5.17 7.28
N ARG A 32 4.41 5.34 6.47
CA ARG A 32 3.13 5.90 6.94
C ARG A 32 2.40 4.92 7.87
N LEU A 33 2.43 3.62 7.60
CA LEU A 33 1.90 2.59 8.50
C LEU A 33 2.54 2.67 9.90
N ALA A 34 3.87 2.83 9.96
CA ALA A 34 4.59 2.96 11.23
C ALA A 34 4.30 4.28 11.95
N VAL A 35 4.30 5.41 11.22
CA VAL A 35 4.22 6.76 11.82
C VAL A 35 2.78 7.16 12.17
N GLU A 36 1.82 6.89 11.29
CA GLU A 36 0.44 7.39 11.44
C GLU A 36 -0.47 6.39 12.14
N TYR A 37 -0.17 5.09 12.01
CA TYR A 37 -1.07 4.02 12.45
C TYR A 37 -0.45 3.09 13.51
N ASP A 38 0.80 3.34 13.95
CA ASP A 38 1.56 2.50 14.91
C ASP A 38 1.58 1.02 14.48
N ARG A 39 1.69 0.78 13.17
CA ARG A 39 1.77 -0.55 12.56
C ARG A 39 3.14 -0.76 11.94
N ASP A 40 4.04 -1.32 12.73
CA ASP A 40 5.36 -1.72 12.24
C ASP A 40 5.25 -2.96 11.32
N ARG A 41 5.75 -2.81 10.09
CA ARG A 41 5.64 -3.79 9.00
C ARG A 41 6.89 -3.79 8.14
N GLY A 42 7.30 -4.98 7.71
CA GLY A 42 8.45 -5.13 6.83
C GLY A 42 8.15 -4.68 5.40
N TYR A 43 9.18 -4.19 4.70
CA TYR A 43 9.06 -3.81 3.29
C TYR A 43 8.49 -4.94 2.43
N SER A 44 9.01 -6.17 2.55
CA SER A 44 8.54 -7.31 1.76
C SER A 44 7.08 -7.64 2.05
N GLU A 45 6.65 -7.58 3.33
CA GLU A 45 5.26 -7.83 3.70
C GLU A 45 4.31 -6.79 3.10
N VAL A 46 4.69 -5.51 3.13
CA VAL A 46 3.91 -4.44 2.51
C VAL A 46 3.93 -4.55 0.99
N PHE A 47 5.06 -4.93 0.39
CA PHE A 47 5.16 -5.11 -1.05
C PHE A 47 4.25 -6.22 -1.55
N ASP A 48 4.27 -7.39 -0.90
CA ASP A 48 3.40 -8.51 -1.24
C ASP A 48 1.92 -8.12 -1.05
N LEU A 49 1.59 -7.40 0.02
CA LEU A 49 0.24 -6.88 0.28
C LEU A 49 -0.27 -5.94 -0.83
N LEU A 50 0.58 -5.03 -1.31
CA LEU A 50 0.21 -4.09 -2.37
C LEU A 50 -0.04 -4.82 -3.71
N HIS A 51 0.73 -5.88 -3.99
CA HIS A 51 0.47 -6.74 -5.15
C HIS A 51 -0.80 -7.57 -4.99
N GLU A 52 -1.14 -8.06 -3.80
CA GLU A 52 -2.44 -8.70 -3.57
C GLU A 52 -3.60 -7.73 -3.82
N LEU A 53 -3.45 -6.46 -3.44
CA LEU A 53 -4.46 -5.42 -3.69
C LEU A 53 -4.54 -5.04 -5.18
N GLU A 54 -3.42 -5.08 -5.89
CA GLU A 54 -3.38 -4.94 -7.35
C GLU A 54 -4.10 -6.10 -8.05
N ASP A 55 -3.80 -7.35 -7.66
CA ASP A 55 -4.47 -8.54 -8.20
C ASP A 55 -5.99 -8.51 -7.98
N GLU A 56 -6.45 -7.88 -6.89
CA GLU A 56 -7.86 -7.67 -6.57
C GLU A 56 -8.49 -6.45 -7.27
N GLY A 57 -7.69 -5.62 -7.94
CA GLY A 57 -8.13 -4.41 -8.64
C GLY A 57 -8.37 -3.20 -7.74
N GLU A 58 -7.95 -3.25 -6.47
CA GLU A 58 -8.02 -2.13 -5.51
C GLU A 58 -6.90 -1.12 -5.75
N LEU A 59 -5.79 -1.54 -6.36
CA LEU A 59 -4.65 -0.69 -6.71
C LEU A 59 -4.19 -0.97 -8.15
N VAL A 60 -3.42 -0.03 -8.71
CA VAL A 60 -2.77 -0.17 -10.01
C VAL A 60 -1.26 -0.13 -9.82
N TYR A 61 -0.57 -1.15 -10.32
CA TYR A 61 0.88 -1.20 -10.33
C TYR A 61 1.44 -0.44 -11.54
N HIS A 62 2.26 0.57 -11.29
CA HIS A 62 3.01 1.27 -12.32
C HIS A 62 4.36 0.56 -12.53
N HIS A 63 4.57 0.02 -13.73
CA HIS A 63 5.86 -0.50 -14.19
C HIS A 63 6.88 0.62 -14.46
N GLY A 64 7.10 1.51 -13.48
CA GLY A 64 8.12 2.55 -13.46
C GLY A 64 9.43 2.08 -12.84
N GLU A 65 10.37 3.00 -12.63
CA GLU A 65 11.70 2.70 -12.07
C GLU A 65 11.67 2.33 -10.57
N TYR A 66 10.56 2.59 -9.85
CA TYR A 66 10.52 2.56 -8.38
C TYR A 66 9.44 1.66 -7.77
N ASN A 67 8.86 0.72 -8.53
CA ASN A 67 7.79 -0.19 -8.08
C ASN A 67 6.62 0.56 -7.41
N GLU A 68 5.93 1.40 -8.16
CA GLU A 68 4.96 2.36 -7.63
C GLU A 68 3.51 1.86 -7.76
N PHE A 69 2.65 2.24 -6.81
CA PHE A 69 1.23 1.86 -6.77
C PHE A 69 0.35 3.11 -6.72
N ALA A 70 -0.75 3.09 -7.46
CA ALA A 70 -1.73 4.17 -7.48
C ALA A 70 -3.15 3.63 -7.24
N ALA A 71 -4.08 4.52 -6.89
CA ALA A 71 -5.50 4.19 -6.90
C ALA A 71 -5.99 4.04 -8.36
N PRO A 72 -6.95 3.15 -8.63
CA PRO A 72 -7.59 3.05 -9.95
C PRO A 72 -8.36 4.33 -10.30
N GLU A 73 -8.39 4.69 -11.59
CA GLU A 73 -9.15 5.85 -12.12
C GLU A 73 -10.68 5.66 -12.10
#